data_AF-A0A0M7A7M6-F1
#
_entry.id   AF-A0A0M7A7M6-F1
#
_cell.length_a   1.000
_cell.length_b   1.000
_cell.length_c   1.000
_cell.angle_alpha   90.00
_cell.angle_beta   90.00
_cell.angle_gamma   90.00
#
_symmetry.space_group_name_H-M   'P 1'
#
loop_
_entity.id
_entity.type
_entity.pdbx_description
1 polymer ?
#
loop_
_entity_poly.entity_id
_entity_poly.type
_entity_poly.pdbx_seq_one_letter_code
_entity_poly.pdbx_strand_id
1 'polypeptide(L)'
;MTESSQGDKKKPIWRRYLIWGMPIGGVAAVFVGGIIFWGGFNTAMEATNTKQFCISCHEMRDFVYEEYKGTIHDVNRSGVGAMCSDCHVPKDWTHKIIRKVQASKELWGKMVGTIDTLEKFEAKRLQLAKNEWERMKASDSRECRNCHDFESMMPEFQRPRARQQHLNAMSNGQTCIDCHKGIAHSDLRDRADEEYLEELEAPHPGFIREIPQEYMASLARIEAKEAGEAEAAKAAQKAQQEAVQTQIAAAVEAAVAEERAKSEGNGASQTAAAGDGGGNVAPDIDWNSVAATDLTLFYPGQASFEWVQNGKTHGGARPLTKGGDACTTCHEKEIEAIGTKIVAGGEIEPTPIPGKRGTINASIQAAHDDENLYVRIQWPDGGHNPAPFVDGGKMDPDNQIKVAMMITGTGIEMGETTGCWSSCHADNTYMPFDPGAEAIAANADVAAQLEAKETITKYLTESRTKVEVKGRRGKAQGGWDKLKTAEEIDQLLADGTFLDLLRVYADGTASNGYLLDRRVANDGEMSAEANLSGGVWTVVFARPLASGAPGDVPLEPGKTYTVGFAIHDDFAAARFHHVTLNTSFALDDDATQINVIKQ
;
A
#
# COMPACT_ATOMS: atom_id res chain seq x y z
N MET A 1 25.06 -113.75 29.14
CA MET A 1 25.78 -112.46 29.26
C MET A 1 26.49 -112.28 27.93
N THR A 2 26.18 -111.33 27.06
CA THR A 2 25.94 -109.90 27.26
C THR A 2 25.16 -109.32 26.08
N GLU A 3 24.08 -108.59 26.34
CA GLU A 3 23.53 -107.61 25.40
C GLU A 3 24.47 -106.41 25.34
N SER A 4 24.76 -105.89 24.14
CA SER A 4 25.44 -104.60 23.96
C SER A 4 24.52 -103.65 23.19
N SER A 5 24.20 -102.54 23.84
CA SER A 5 23.26 -101.49 23.44
C SER A 5 23.57 -100.84 22.09
N GLN A 6 22.53 -100.65 21.28
CA GLN A 6 22.56 -99.73 20.14
C GLN A 6 22.68 -98.28 20.66
N GLY A 7 23.69 -97.55 20.18
CA GLY A 7 23.89 -96.14 20.51
C GLY A 7 22.92 -95.23 19.75
N ASP A 8 22.08 -94.52 20.48
CA ASP A 8 21.24 -93.43 19.98
C ASP A 8 22.10 -92.30 19.38
N LYS A 9 21.92 -92.02 18.08
CA LYS A 9 22.49 -90.83 17.43
C LYS A 9 21.76 -89.58 17.97
N LYS A 10 22.42 -88.79 18.80
CA LYS A 10 21.92 -87.48 19.27
C LYS A 10 21.54 -86.60 18.07
N LYS A 11 20.26 -86.21 17.99
CA LYS A 11 19.77 -85.26 16.97
C LYS A 11 20.54 -83.93 17.06
N PRO A 12 20.94 -83.32 15.93
CA PRO A 12 21.77 -82.12 15.93
C PRO A 12 21.08 -80.97 16.67
N ILE A 13 21.85 -80.28 17.51
CA ILE A 13 21.41 -79.22 18.43
C ILE A 13 20.63 -78.10 17.71
N TRP A 14 20.88 -77.89 16.42
CA TRP A 14 20.21 -76.92 15.56
C TRP A 14 18.69 -77.11 15.41
N ARG A 15 18.16 -78.31 15.68
CA ARG A 15 16.71 -78.60 15.60
C ARG A 15 15.92 -78.12 16.84
N ARG A 16 16.59 -77.62 17.88
CA ARG A 16 15.97 -77.13 19.14
C ARG A 16 15.64 -75.63 19.12
N TYR A 17 16.05 -74.91 18.08
CA TYR A 17 15.89 -73.45 17.97
C TYR A 17 15.01 -73.08 16.76
N LEU A 18 13.85 -73.73 16.63
CA LEU A 18 12.85 -73.43 15.60
C LEU A 18 11.58 -72.90 16.29
N ILE A 19 11.29 -71.61 16.13
CA ILE A 19 9.97 -71.04 16.46
C ILE A 19 9.24 -70.90 15.13
N TRP A 20 8.07 -71.54 14.99
CA TRP A 20 7.25 -71.51 13.76
C TRP A 20 8.00 -71.93 12.48
N GLY A 21 8.88 -72.93 12.58
CA GLY A 21 9.58 -73.49 11.41
C GLY A 21 10.72 -72.64 10.85
N MET A 22 10.99 -71.45 11.40
CA MET A 22 12.17 -70.64 11.07
C MET A 22 13.25 -70.78 12.15
N PRO A 23 14.54 -70.95 11.78
CA PRO A 23 15.63 -71.02 12.75
C PRO A 23 15.74 -69.67 13.47
N ILE A 24 15.66 -69.68 14.81
CA ILE A 24 15.71 -68.48 15.67
C ILE A 24 16.94 -67.62 15.36
N GLY A 25 18.08 -68.26 15.04
CA GLY A 25 19.29 -67.54 14.62
C GLY A 25 19.15 -66.80 13.29
N GLY A 26 18.37 -67.32 12.34
CA GLY A 26 18.09 -66.64 11.07
C GLY A 26 17.17 -65.44 11.25
N VAL A 27 16.12 -65.58 12.08
CA VAL A 27 15.22 -64.47 12.43
C VAL A 27 15.98 -63.37 13.17
N ALA A 28 16.83 -63.73 14.14
CA ALA A 28 17.67 -62.77 14.85
C ALA A 28 18.66 -62.06 13.93
N ALA A 29 19.29 -62.78 13.00
CA ALA A 29 20.21 -62.18 12.02
C ALA A 29 19.52 -61.18 11.09
N VAL A 30 18.32 -61.52 10.56
CA VAL A 30 17.53 -60.60 9.73
C VAL A 30 17.07 -59.38 10.52
N PHE A 31 16.64 -59.56 11.77
CA PHE A 31 16.22 -58.46 12.63
C PHE A 31 17.38 -57.50 12.94
N VAL A 32 18.55 -58.03 13.34
CA VAL A 32 19.76 -57.23 13.58
C VAL A 32 20.22 -56.54 12.29
N GLY A 33 20.21 -57.26 11.16
CA GLY A 33 20.50 -56.68 9.85
C GLY A 33 19.54 -55.55 9.48
N GLY A 34 18.25 -55.70 9.78
CA GLY A 34 17.24 -54.67 9.59
C GLY A 34 17.48 -53.42 10.45
N ILE A 35 17.87 -53.58 11.72
CA ILE A 35 18.23 -52.45 12.60
C ILE A 35 19.46 -51.72 12.06
N ILE A 36 20.50 -52.45 11.67
CA ILE A 36 21.73 -51.86 11.12
C ILE A 36 21.43 -51.11 9.84
N PHE A 37 20.65 -51.71 8.93
CA PHE A 37 20.24 -51.07 7.69
C PHE A 37 19.40 -49.81 7.96
N TRP A 38 18.38 -49.90 8.81
CA TRP A 38 17.51 -48.77 9.14
C TRP A 38 18.28 -47.63 9.80
N GLY A 39 19.13 -47.95 10.79
CA GLY A 39 19.99 -46.98 11.48
C GLY A 39 21.01 -46.34 10.53
N GLY A 40 21.68 -47.15 9.70
CA GLY A 40 22.62 -46.65 8.69
C GLY A 40 21.94 -45.78 7.64
N PHE A 41 20.77 -46.18 7.15
CA PHE A 41 19.99 -45.42 6.17
C PHE A 41 19.57 -44.06 6.73
N ASN A 42 18.98 -44.01 7.93
CA ASN A 42 18.57 -42.74 8.53
C ASN A 42 19.77 -41.85 8.87
N THR A 43 20.89 -42.43 9.29
CA THR A 43 22.13 -41.68 9.54
C THR A 43 22.67 -41.03 8.26
N ALA A 44 22.71 -41.79 7.15
CA ALA A 44 23.07 -41.24 5.84
C ALA A 44 22.07 -40.16 5.40
N MET A 45 20.78 -40.35 5.64
CA MET A 45 19.76 -39.36 5.31
C MET A 45 19.94 -38.06 6.06
N GLU A 46 20.27 -38.11 7.34
CA GLU A 46 20.50 -36.92 8.14
C GLU A 46 21.82 -36.24 7.78
N ALA A 47 22.89 -37.01 7.54
CA ALA A 47 24.16 -36.46 7.07
C ALA A 47 23.99 -35.64 5.78
N THR A 48 23.17 -36.13 4.85
CA THR A 48 22.84 -35.43 3.58
C THR A 48 21.87 -34.25 3.72
N ASN A 49 21.41 -33.93 4.94
CA ASN A 49 20.62 -32.72 5.23
C ASN A 49 21.46 -31.63 5.90
N THR A 50 22.73 -31.90 6.22
CA THR A 50 23.58 -30.94 6.92
C THR A 50 24.04 -29.81 6.00
N LYS A 51 24.24 -28.61 6.56
CA LYS A 51 24.82 -27.45 5.85
C LYS A 51 26.15 -27.82 5.18
N GLN A 52 27.02 -28.56 5.87
CA GLN A 52 28.33 -29.00 5.35
C GLN A 52 28.21 -29.91 4.12
N PHE A 53 27.22 -30.79 4.08
CA PHE A 53 26.96 -31.60 2.90
C PHE A 53 26.46 -30.73 1.74
N CYS A 54 25.49 -29.85 1.99
CA CYS A 54 24.91 -28.99 0.94
C CYS A 54 25.96 -28.09 0.27
N ILE A 55 26.89 -27.53 1.05
CA ILE A 55 27.98 -26.66 0.53
C ILE A 55 29.23 -27.46 0.12
N SER A 56 29.17 -28.79 0.07
CA SER A 56 30.30 -29.60 -0.41
C SER A 56 30.50 -29.47 -1.92
N CYS A 57 29.47 -29.09 -2.66
CA CYS A 57 29.55 -28.71 -4.06
C CYS A 57 29.95 -27.23 -4.19
N HIS A 58 30.92 -26.93 -5.05
CA HIS A 58 31.43 -25.56 -5.22
C HIS A 58 30.36 -24.59 -5.74
N GLU A 59 29.39 -25.04 -6.53
CA GLU A 59 28.28 -24.22 -7.00
C GLU A 59 27.39 -23.73 -5.85
N MET A 60 27.17 -24.59 -4.86
CA MET A 60 26.37 -24.25 -3.68
C MET A 60 27.19 -23.40 -2.72
N ARG A 61 28.49 -23.69 -2.56
CA ARG A 61 29.40 -22.96 -1.66
C ARG A 61 29.72 -21.55 -2.14
N ASP A 62 30.06 -21.41 -3.41
CA ASP A 62 30.66 -20.19 -3.96
C ASP A 62 29.60 -19.22 -4.49
N PHE A 63 28.37 -19.68 -4.75
CA PHE A 63 27.27 -18.86 -5.28
C PHE A 63 26.11 -18.74 -4.28
N VAL A 64 25.44 -19.85 -3.95
CA VAL A 64 24.18 -19.84 -3.17
C VAL A 64 24.40 -19.56 -1.69
N TYR A 65 25.44 -20.13 -1.10
CA TYR A 65 25.77 -19.95 0.32
C TYR A 65 26.22 -18.53 0.64
N GLU A 66 26.92 -17.88 -0.29
CA GLU A 66 27.35 -16.49 -0.13
C GLU A 66 26.18 -15.53 0.06
N GLU A 67 25.05 -15.77 -0.62
CA GLU A 67 23.83 -14.95 -0.47
C GLU A 67 23.05 -15.26 0.80
N TYR A 68 23.13 -16.50 1.28
CA TYR A 68 22.49 -16.91 2.52
C TYR A 68 23.18 -16.30 3.74
N LYS A 69 24.50 -16.13 3.71
CA LYS A 69 25.26 -15.56 4.82
C LYS A 69 24.77 -14.16 5.19
N GLY A 70 24.61 -13.92 6.49
CA GLY A 70 24.17 -12.62 7.02
C GLY A 70 22.68 -12.34 6.84
N THR A 71 21.91 -13.26 6.24
CA THR A 71 20.45 -13.18 6.27
C THR A 71 19.90 -13.55 7.65
N ILE A 72 18.65 -13.17 7.93
CA ILE A 72 17.98 -13.55 9.19
C ILE A 72 17.80 -15.08 9.33
N HIS A 73 17.91 -15.82 8.23
CA HIS A 73 17.85 -17.28 8.20
C HIS A 73 19.23 -17.94 8.41
N ASP A 74 20.33 -17.21 8.27
CA ASP A 74 21.67 -17.69 8.67
C ASP A 74 21.87 -17.55 10.17
N VAL A 75 21.62 -16.36 10.70
CA VAL A 75 21.64 -16.10 12.13
C VAL A 75 20.65 -15.01 12.49
N ASN A 76 19.68 -15.35 13.33
CA ASN A 76 18.74 -14.37 13.87
C ASN A 76 19.27 -13.75 15.18
N ARG A 77 18.53 -12.77 15.71
CA ARG A 77 18.84 -12.07 16.98
C ARG A 77 19.04 -12.99 18.19
N SER A 78 18.53 -14.22 18.14
CA SER A 78 18.63 -15.23 19.19
C SER A 78 19.73 -16.28 18.92
N GLY A 79 20.50 -16.11 17.83
CA GLY A 79 21.55 -17.05 17.43
C GLY A 79 21.05 -18.31 16.72
N VAL A 80 19.75 -18.38 16.36
CA VAL A 80 19.15 -19.52 15.67
C VAL A 80 19.08 -19.23 14.17
N GLY A 81 19.44 -20.20 13.34
CA GLY A 81 19.33 -20.12 11.88
C GLY A 81 18.63 -21.34 11.31
N ALA A 82 17.98 -21.16 10.17
CA ALA A 82 17.44 -22.26 9.36
C ALA A 82 18.55 -22.79 8.46
N MET A 83 18.76 -24.11 8.42
CA MET A 83 19.72 -24.71 7.50
C MET A 83 19.12 -24.84 6.09
N CYS A 84 19.95 -25.11 5.08
CA CYS A 84 19.50 -25.29 3.70
C CYS A 84 18.36 -26.32 3.59
N SER A 85 18.46 -27.41 4.37
CA SER A 85 17.48 -28.49 4.39
C SER A 85 16.16 -28.10 5.02
N ASP A 86 16.11 -27.15 5.96
CA ASP A 86 14.84 -26.72 6.56
C ASP A 86 13.87 -26.12 5.52
N CYS A 87 14.42 -25.51 4.46
CA CYS A 87 13.65 -24.91 3.36
C CYS A 87 13.58 -25.81 2.10
N HIS A 88 14.67 -26.48 1.75
CA HIS A 88 14.76 -27.26 0.49
C HIS A 88 14.39 -28.74 0.63
N VAL A 89 14.33 -29.27 1.85
CA VAL A 89 14.04 -30.69 2.12
C VAL A 89 12.86 -30.78 3.08
N PRO A 90 11.71 -31.36 2.67
CA PRO A 90 10.58 -31.52 3.57
C PRO A 90 10.95 -32.27 4.85
N LYS A 91 10.39 -31.86 5.99
CA LYS A 91 10.64 -32.53 7.29
C LYS A 91 9.94 -33.88 7.37
N ASP A 92 8.72 -33.96 6.85
CA ASP A 92 7.93 -35.20 6.85
C ASP A 92 8.58 -36.28 5.96
N TRP A 93 8.46 -37.54 6.39
CA TRP A 93 9.19 -38.64 5.77
C TRP A 93 8.83 -38.84 4.30
N THR A 94 7.54 -38.81 3.96
CA THR A 94 7.06 -39.10 2.60
C THR A 94 7.58 -38.07 1.60
N HIS A 95 7.39 -36.78 1.86
CA HIS A 95 7.84 -35.75 0.95
C HIS A 95 9.36 -35.60 0.95
N LYS A 96 10.03 -35.89 2.08
CA LYS A 96 11.51 -35.96 2.15
C LYS A 96 12.06 -36.98 1.17
N ILE A 97 11.52 -38.20 1.17
CA ILE A 97 11.95 -39.27 0.25
C ILE A 97 11.68 -38.87 -1.20
N ILE A 98 10.49 -38.34 -1.51
CA ILE A 98 10.17 -37.86 -2.86
C ILE A 98 11.18 -36.80 -3.32
N ARG A 99 11.46 -35.79 -2.47
CA ARG A 99 12.40 -34.71 -2.81
C ARG A 99 13.82 -35.23 -2.98
N LYS A 100 14.26 -36.18 -2.15
CA LYS A 100 15.59 -36.78 -2.26
C LYS A 100 15.75 -37.64 -3.52
N VAL A 101 14.70 -38.32 -3.96
CA VAL A 101 14.68 -39.00 -5.26
C VAL A 101 14.74 -37.97 -6.39
N GLN A 102 13.98 -36.88 -6.32
CA GLN A 102 14.05 -35.81 -7.33
C GLN A 102 15.44 -35.13 -7.37
N ALA A 103 16.07 -34.95 -6.21
CA ALA A 103 17.40 -34.36 -6.06
C ALA A 103 18.50 -35.19 -6.76
N SER A 104 18.27 -36.47 -7.06
CA SER A 104 19.26 -37.27 -7.80
C SER A 104 19.54 -36.70 -9.20
N LYS A 105 18.63 -35.90 -9.77
CA LYS A 105 18.85 -35.15 -11.02
C LYS A 105 19.92 -34.07 -10.87
N GLU A 106 20.10 -33.51 -9.68
CA GLU A 106 21.12 -32.51 -9.40
C GLU A 106 22.53 -33.11 -9.49
N LEU A 107 22.70 -34.38 -9.10
CA LEU A 107 23.95 -35.13 -9.30
C LEU A 107 24.27 -35.32 -10.78
N TRP A 108 23.27 -35.58 -11.61
CA TRP A 108 23.44 -35.62 -13.06
C TRP A 108 23.86 -34.23 -13.60
N GLY A 109 23.16 -33.17 -13.19
CA GLY A 109 23.51 -31.79 -13.54
C GLY A 109 24.94 -31.41 -13.15
N LYS A 110 25.41 -31.87 -11.99
CA LYS A 110 26.80 -31.73 -11.55
C LYS A 110 27.77 -32.46 -12.48
N MET A 111 27.49 -33.72 -12.81
CA MET A 111 28.35 -34.52 -13.69
C MET A 111 28.51 -33.91 -15.09
N VAL A 112 27.46 -33.31 -15.64
CA VAL A 112 27.49 -32.66 -16.96
C VAL A 112 27.78 -31.15 -16.90
N GLY A 113 28.04 -30.59 -15.72
CA GLY A 113 28.44 -29.18 -15.54
C GLY A 113 27.38 -28.16 -15.95
N THR A 114 26.11 -28.37 -15.57
CA THR A 114 25.01 -27.47 -15.99
C THR A 114 25.05 -26.08 -15.36
N ILE A 115 25.70 -25.93 -14.20
CA ILE A 115 25.79 -24.69 -13.40
C ILE A 115 27.17 -24.54 -12.74
N ASP A 116 28.20 -25.22 -13.25
CA ASP A 116 29.54 -25.32 -12.64
C ASP A 116 30.36 -24.02 -12.71
N THR A 117 29.90 -23.01 -13.43
CA THR A 117 30.47 -21.65 -13.46
C THR A 117 29.40 -20.63 -13.08
N LEU A 118 29.83 -19.46 -12.59
CA LEU A 118 28.91 -18.38 -12.23
C LEU A 118 28.04 -17.97 -13.43
N GLU A 119 28.62 -17.88 -14.62
CA GLU A 119 27.88 -17.55 -15.85
C GLU A 119 26.77 -18.56 -16.16
N LYS A 120 27.06 -19.86 -16.06
CA LYS A 120 26.04 -20.91 -16.27
C LYS A 120 24.99 -20.93 -15.17
N PHE A 121 25.39 -20.68 -13.92
CA PHE A 121 24.47 -20.53 -12.81
C PHE A 121 23.52 -19.36 -13.04
N GLU A 122 24.05 -18.18 -13.37
CA GLU A 122 23.26 -16.97 -13.65
C GLU A 122 22.31 -17.14 -14.83
N ALA A 123 22.75 -17.83 -15.89
CA ALA A 123 21.92 -18.16 -17.05
C ALA A 123 20.72 -19.06 -16.68
N LYS A 124 20.86 -19.94 -15.70
CA LYS A 124 19.79 -20.83 -15.22
C LYS A 124 19.08 -20.35 -13.97
N ARG A 125 19.52 -19.24 -13.38
CA ARG A 125 19.15 -18.81 -12.03
C ARG A 125 17.64 -18.63 -11.87
N LEU A 126 17.01 -17.94 -12.81
CA LEU A 126 15.56 -17.75 -12.80
C LEU A 126 14.81 -19.08 -12.94
N GLN A 127 15.27 -19.98 -13.81
CA GLN A 127 14.65 -21.30 -13.96
C GLN A 127 14.72 -22.11 -12.65
N LEU A 128 15.87 -22.09 -11.98
CA LEU A 128 16.06 -22.78 -10.69
C LEU A 128 15.16 -22.18 -9.60
N ALA A 129 15.05 -20.86 -9.55
CA ALA A 129 14.16 -20.17 -8.62
C ALA A 129 12.68 -20.51 -8.88
N LYS A 130 12.24 -20.51 -10.14
CA LYS A 130 10.87 -20.88 -10.53
C LYS A 130 10.51 -22.30 -10.07
N ASN A 131 11.39 -23.27 -10.26
CA ASN A 131 11.16 -24.65 -9.79
C ASN A 131 10.88 -24.69 -8.28
N GLU A 132 11.62 -23.91 -7.48
CA GLU A 132 11.44 -23.87 -6.03
C GLU A 132 10.20 -23.06 -5.64
N TRP A 133 9.87 -21.97 -6.34
CA TRP A 133 8.64 -21.22 -6.12
C TRP A 133 7.39 -22.05 -6.42
N GLU A 134 7.36 -22.76 -7.55
CA GLU A 134 6.28 -23.69 -7.91
C GLU A 134 6.15 -24.81 -6.89
N ARG A 135 7.27 -25.39 -6.43
CA ARG A 135 7.27 -26.42 -5.37
C ARG A 135 6.66 -25.89 -4.09
N MET A 136 7.09 -24.72 -3.62
CA MET A 136 6.58 -24.09 -2.41
C MET A 136 5.12 -23.68 -2.57
N LYS A 137 4.69 -23.23 -3.75
CA LYS A 137 3.28 -22.93 -4.02
C LYS A 137 2.44 -24.20 -3.93
N ALA A 138 2.87 -25.27 -4.59
CA ALA A 138 2.16 -26.56 -4.62
C ALA A 138 2.07 -27.23 -3.23
N SER A 139 3.01 -26.95 -2.32
CA SER A 139 3.01 -27.49 -0.96
C SER A 139 2.35 -26.59 0.09
N ASP A 140 1.68 -25.49 -0.31
CA ASP A 140 1.23 -24.44 0.59
C ASP A 140 2.35 -23.98 1.54
N SER A 141 3.55 -23.78 0.98
CA SER A 141 4.76 -23.33 1.67
C SER A 141 5.01 -24.09 2.98
N ARG A 142 4.75 -25.40 2.98
CA ARG A 142 4.89 -26.30 4.14
C ARG A 142 6.22 -26.10 4.86
N GLU A 143 7.30 -25.95 4.10
CA GLU A 143 8.64 -25.79 4.65
C GLU A 143 8.79 -24.49 5.46
N CYS A 144 8.18 -23.39 5.01
CA CYS A 144 8.11 -22.13 5.75
C CYS A 144 7.30 -22.30 7.05
N ARG A 145 6.15 -22.98 6.96
CA ARG A 145 5.22 -23.17 8.08
C ARG A 145 5.74 -24.06 9.20
N ASN A 146 6.80 -24.85 8.96
CA ASN A 146 7.49 -25.56 10.04
C ASN A 146 8.03 -24.62 11.14
N CYS A 147 8.28 -23.35 10.80
CA CYS A 147 8.78 -22.33 11.72
C CYS A 147 7.89 -21.07 11.75
N HIS A 148 7.16 -20.78 10.67
CA HIS A 148 6.29 -19.61 10.51
C HIS A 148 4.84 -20.07 10.26
N ASP A 149 4.21 -20.63 11.28
CA ASP A 149 2.84 -21.12 11.15
C ASP A 149 1.81 -20.03 11.46
N PHE A 150 0.77 -19.93 10.63
CA PHE A 150 -0.33 -18.99 10.81
C PHE A 150 -1.06 -19.16 12.15
N GLU A 151 -1.11 -20.38 12.71
CA GLU A 151 -1.73 -20.67 14.02
C GLU A 151 -0.98 -20.02 15.18
N SER A 152 0.34 -19.87 15.05
CA SER A 152 1.23 -19.38 16.13
C SER A 152 1.70 -17.94 15.90
N MET A 153 1.37 -17.37 14.74
CA MET A 153 1.82 -16.05 14.36
C MET A 153 1.02 -14.97 15.09
N MET A 154 1.71 -14.04 15.75
CA MET A 154 1.06 -12.99 16.55
C MET A 154 1.15 -11.62 15.84
N PRO A 155 0.01 -10.99 15.46
CA PRO A 155 -0.01 -9.66 14.82
C PRO A 155 0.57 -8.54 15.68
N GLU A 156 0.60 -8.69 17.01
CA GLU A 156 1.20 -7.68 17.92
C GLU A 156 2.70 -7.42 17.70
N PHE A 157 3.41 -8.34 17.05
CA PHE A 157 4.83 -8.20 16.70
C PHE A 157 5.07 -7.93 15.22
N GLN A 158 4.00 -7.66 14.47
CA GLN A 158 4.06 -7.38 13.04
C GLN A 158 3.83 -5.90 12.78
N ARG A 159 4.34 -5.43 11.65
CA ARG A 159 3.99 -4.10 11.15
C ARG A 159 2.51 -4.05 10.76
N PRO A 160 1.82 -2.90 10.86
CA PRO A 160 0.40 -2.76 10.50
C PRO A 160 0.04 -3.31 9.12
N ARG A 161 0.86 -3.05 8.10
CA ARG A 161 0.65 -3.60 6.76
C ARG A 161 0.80 -5.12 6.71
N ALA A 162 1.78 -5.68 7.42
CA ALA A 162 2.05 -7.12 7.40
C ALA A 162 0.92 -7.92 8.07
N ARG A 163 0.37 -7.44 9.19
CA ARG A 163 -0.80 -8.08 9.83
C ARG A 163 -2.00 -8.14 8.87
N GLN A 164 -2.29 -7.05 8.15
CA GLN A 164 -3.38 -7.03 7.17
C GLN A 164 -3.13 -8.02 6.02
N GLN A 165 -1.91 -8.06 5.47
CA GLN A 165 -1.58 -9.00 4.40
C GLN A 165 -1.66 -10.47 4.87
N HIS A 166 -1.27 -10.78 6.10
CA HIS A 166 -1.43 -12.13 6.64
C HIS A 166 -2.89 -12.51 6.88
N LEU A 167 -3.75 -11.58 7.32
CA LEU A 167 -5.20 -11.79 7.37
C LEU A 167 -5.76 -12.10 5.97
N ASN A 168 -5.42 -11.27 4.98
CA ASN A 168 -5.82 -11.48 3.60
C ASN A 168 -5.31 -12.82 3.04
N ALA A 169 -4.09 -13.23 3.39
CA ALA A 169 -3.55 -14.51 2.96
C ALA A 169 -4.36 -15.70 3.50
N MET A 170 -4.78 -15.66 4.77
CA MET A 170 -5.61 -16.70 5.37
C MET A 170 -7.00 -16.76 4.75
N SER A 171 -7.64 -15.60 4.56
CA SER A 171 -9.02 -15.51 4.04
C SER A 171 -9.12 -15.79 2.54
N ASN A 172 -8.12 -15.36 1.75
CA ASN A 172 -8.16 -15.47 0.30
C ASN A 172 -7.45 -16.72 -0.23
N GLY A 173 -6.68 -17.43 0.60
CA GLY A 173 -5.97 -18.65 0.21
C GLY A 173 -4.63 -18.38 -0.45
N GLN A 174 -3.87 -17.41 0.07
CA GLN A 174 -2.49 -17.19 -0.32
C GLN A 174 -1.53 -17.96 0.61
N THR A 175 -0.34 -18.23 0.12
CA THR A 175 0.72 -18.92 0.85
C THR A 175 1.99 -18.06 0.93
N CYS A 176 2.95 -18.46 1.76
CA CYS A 176 4.11 -17.63 2.09
C CYS A 176 4.90 -17.18 0.84
N ILE A 177 5.12 -18.09 -0.12
CA ILE A 177 5.90 -17.79 -1.33
C ILE A 177 5.20 -16.83 -2.29
N ASP A 178 3.89 -16.57 -2.11
CA ASP A 178 3.16 -15.61 -2.95
C ASP A 178 3.73 -14.20 -2.77
N CYS A 179 4.14 -13.87 -1.55
CA CYS A 179 4.72 -12.57 -1.19
C CYS A 179 6.22 -12.64 -0.89
N HIS A 180 6.71 -13.72 -0.28
CA HIS A 180 8.09 -13.81 0.21
C HIS A 180 9.00 -14.58 -0.76
N LYS A 181 9.35 -13.97 -1.89
CA LYS A 181 10.40 -14.48 -2.82
C LYS A 181 11.75 -13.86 -2.45
N GLY A 182 12.85 -14.57 -2.73
CA GLY A 182 14.20 -14.05 -2.45
C GLY A 182 14.54 -13.88 -0.96
N ILE A 183 14.03 -14.76 -0.08
CA ILE A 183 14.16 -14.60 1.37
C ILE A 183 15.61 -14.80 1.87
N ALA A 184 16.26 -15.85 1.38
CA ALA A 184 17.61 -16.26 1.80
C ALA A 184 18.62 -16.21 0.65
N HIS A 185 18.16 -15.87 -0.55
CA HIS A 185 18.93 -15.75 -1.79
C HIS A 185 18.45 -14.49 -2.50
N SER A 186 19.23 -13.91 -3.41
CA SER A 186 18.83 -12.65 -4.05
C SER A 186 17.45 -12.78 -4.72
N ASP A 187 16.64 -11.73 -4.60
CA ASP A 187 15.34 -11.68 -5.23
C ASP A 187 15.47 -11.61 -6.75
N LEU A 188 14.70 -12.44 -7.44
CA LEU A 188 14.65 -12.54 -8.91
C LEU A 188 13.22 -12.36 -9.41
N ARG A 189 12.30 -11.92 -8.56
CA ARG A 189 10.90 -11.71 -8.93
C ARG A 189 10.79 -10.74 -10.11
N ASP A 190 11.60 -9.69 -10.12
CA ASP A 190 11.70 -8.70 -11.21
C ASP A 190 12.14 -9.31 -12.57
N ARG A 191 12.96 -10.37 -12.55
CA ARG A 191 13.41 -11.10 -13.74
C ARG A 191 12.34 -12.05 -14.30
N ALA A 192 11.30 -12.38 -13.52
CA ALA A 192 10.25 -13.29 -13.95
C ALA A 192 9.25 -12.60 -14.88
N ASP A 193 8.69 -13.38 -15.81
CA ASP A 193 7.56 -12.94 -16.61
C ASP A 193 6.33 -12.66 -15.72
N GLU A 194 5.60 -11.58 -16.03
CA GLU A 194 4.48 -11.11 -15.23
C GLU A 194 3.28 -12.06 -15.26
N GLU A 195 3.00 -12.72 -16.39
CA GLU A 195 1.89 -13.67 -16.52
C GLU A 195 2.17 -14.91 -15.65
N TYR A 196 3.42 -15.38 -15.69
CA TYR A 196 3.88 -16.44 -14.80
C TYR A 196 3.73 -16.08 -13.31
N LEU A 197 4.12 -14.87 -12.90
CA LEU A 197 3.96 -14.44 -11.50
C LEU A 197 2.48 -14.29 -11.12
N GLU A 198 1.66 -13.79 -12.03
CA GLU A 198 0.23 -13.63 -11.82
C GLU A 198 -0.44 -14.97 -11.54
N GLU A 199 -0.13 -15.99 -12.35
CA GLU A 199 -0.60 -17.36 -12.19
C GLU A 199 -0.06 -18.01 -10.92
N LEU A 200 1.25 -17.94 -10.69
CA LEU A 200 1.90 -18.60 -9.55
C LEU A 200 1.39 -18.05 -8.22
N GLU A 201 1.23 -16.73 -8.12
CA GLU A 201 0.84 -16.04 -6.90
C GLU A 201 -0.69 -15.88 -6.77
N ALA A 202 -1.47 -16.45 -7.70
CA ALA A 202 -2.92 -16.44 -7.63
C ALA A 202 -3.39 -17.16 -6.35
N PRO A 203 -4.42 -16.65 -5.65
CA PRO A 203 -4.94 -17.33 -4.48
C PRO A 203 -5.49 -18.72 -4.84
N HIS A 204 -5.23 -19.70 -3.98
CA HIS A 204 -5.66 -21.07 -4.16
C HIS A 204 -6.76 -21.39 -3.14
N PRO A 205 -7.99 -21.75 -3.55
CA PRO A 205 -9.10 -21.98 -2.63
C PRO A 205 -8.82 -23.02 -1.54
N GLY A 206 -8.00 -24.02 -1.85
CA GLY A 206 -7.57 -25.04 -0.88
C GLY A 206 -6.62 -24.55 0.22
N PHE A 207 -6.13 -23.30 0.16
CA PHE A 207 -5.24 -22.73 1.19
C PHE A 207 -5.98 -21.75 2.12
N ILE A 208 -7.27 -21.50 1.84
CA ILE A 208 -8.14 -20.71 2.72
C ILE A 208 -8.23 -21.42 4.06
N ARG A 209 -8.09 -20.65 5.15
CA ARG A 209 -8.12 -21.16 6.52
C ARG A 209 -8.86 -20.21 7.44
N GLU A 210 -9.45 -20.77 8.48
CA GLU A 210 -10.05 -19.99 9.55
C GLU A 210 -8.96 -19.22 10.29
N ILE A 211 -9.26 -17.97 10.66
CA ILE A 211 -8.31 -17.14 11.40
C ILE A 211 -8.26 -17.65 12.86
N PRO A 212 -7.07 -18.02 13.38
CA PRO A 212 -6.95 -18.53 14.74
C PRO A 212 -7.45 -17.53 15.78
N GLN A 213 -8.13 -18.02 16.83
CA GLN A 213 -8.63 -17.15 17.90
C GLN A 213 -7.49 -16.40 18.61
N GLU A 214 -6.32 -17.02 18.77
CA GLU A 214 -5.14 -16.36 19.35
C GLU A 214 -4.62 -15.21 18.48
N TYR A 215 -4.72 -15.36 17.16
CA TYR A 215 -4.40 -14.28 16.21
C TYR A 215 -5.33 -13.09 16.43
N MET A 216 -6.64 -13.32 16.47
CA MET A 216 -7.63 -12.27 16.72
C MET A 216 -7.46 -11.61 18.10
N ALA A 217 -7.16 -12.40 19.12
CA ALA A 217 -6.90 -11.88 20.46
C ALA A 217 -5.63 -11.01 20.50
N SER A 218 -4.58 -11.39 19.77
CA SER A 218 -3.36 -10.59 19.63
C SER A 218 -3.61 -9.31 18.83
N LEU A 219 -4.46 -9.37 17.80
CA LEU A 219 -4.86 -8.21 17.01
C LEU A 219 -5.58 -7.19 17.89
N ALA A 220 -6.56 -7.63 18.66
CA ALA A 220 -7.29 -6.77 19.59
C ALA A 220 -6.38 -6.10 20.63
N ARG A 221 -5.34 -6.81 21.13
CA ARG A 221 -4.37 -6.23 22.08
C ARG A 221 -3.56 -5.10 21.45
N ILE A 222 -3.03 -5.30 20.24
CA ILE A 222 -2.23 -4.26 19.58
C ILE A 222 -3.09 -3.09 19.14
N GLU A 223 -4.32 -3.33 18.68
CA GLU A 223 -5.27 -2.27 18.33
C GLU A 223 -5.66 -1.42 19.55
N ALA A 224 -5.93 -2.04 20.70
CA ALA A 224 -6.18 -1.32 21.94
C ALA A 224 -4.97 -0.47 22.38
N LYS A 225 -3.75 -1.01 22.23
CA LYS A 225 -2.52 -0.27 22.53
C LYS A 225 -2.36 0.93 21.59
N GLU A 226 -2.49 0.71 20.28
CA GLU A 226 -2.39 1.77 19.26
C GLU A 226 -3.48 2.83 19.43
N ALA A 227 -4.69 2.44 19.82
CA ALA A 227 -5.78 3.37 20.14
C ALA A 227 -5.41 4.25 21.34
N GLY A 228 -4.89 3.68 22.42
CA GLY A 228 -4.43 4.45 23.58
C GLY A 228 -3.25 5.38 23.26
N GLU A 229 -2.31 4.95 22.41
CA GLU A 229 -1.22 5.80 21.90
C GLU A 229 -1.76 6.95 21.03
N ALA A 230 -2.74 6.67 20.16
CA ALA A 230 -3.38 7.67 19.32
C ALA A 230 -4.21 8.68 20.13
N GLU A 231 -4.94 8.25 21.16
CA GLU A 231 -5.65 9.13 22.08
C GLU A 231 -4.68 10.06 22.82
N ALA A 232 -3.55 9.53 23.31
CA ALA A 232 -2.52 10.33 23.94
C ALA A 232 -1.89 11.35 22.97
N ALA A 233 -1.63 10.94 21.72
CA ALA A 233 -1.14 11.83 20.68
C ALA A 233 -2.16 12.94 20.33
N LYS A 234 -3.43 12.60 20.15
CA LYS A 234 -4.52 13.57 19.92
C LYS A 234 -4.65 14.54 21.10
N ALA A 235 -4.58 14.06 22.34
CA ALA A 235 -4.61 14.93 23.51
C ALA A 235 -3.41 15.90 23.55
N ALA A 236 -2.21 15.42 23.20
CA ALA A 236 -1.01 16.25 23.11
C ALA A 236 -1.12 17.30 21.98
N GLN A 237 -1.61 16.90 20.81
CA GLN A 237 -1.84 17.80 19.67
C GLN A 237 -2.89 18.85 19.98
N LYS A 238 -4.02 18.46 20.60
CA LYS A 238 -5.05 19.40 21.06
C LYS A 238 -4.48 20.41 22.05
N ALA A 239 -3.71 19.95 23.04
CA ALA A 239 -3.05 20.85 23.99
C ALA A 239 -2.06 21.81 23.29
N GLN A 240 -1.36 21.34 22.25
CA GLN A 240 -0.49 22.18 21.43
C GLN A 240 -1.30 23.19 20.60
N GLN A 241 -2.40 22.78 19.98
CA GLN A 241 -3.30 23.67 19.24
C GLN A 241 -3.91 24.73 20.15
N GLU A 242 -4.40 24.35 21.34
CA GLU A 242 -4.88 25.29 22.36
C GLU A 242 -3.79 26.28 22.80
N ALA A 243 -2.54 25.80 22.94
CA ALA A 243 -1.41 26.68 23.26
C ALA A 243 -1.09 27.65 22.11
N VAL A 244 -1.14 27.20 20.85
CA VAL A 244 -0.98 28.05 19.66
C VAL A 244 -2.14 29.06 19.56
N GLN A 245 -3.39 28.63 19.76
CA GLN A 245 -4.57 29.50 19.78
C GLN A 245 -4.42 30.59 20.85
N THR A 246 -3.93 30.22 22.04
CA THR A 246 -3.63 31.17 23.12
C THR A 246 -2.54 32.16 22.72
N GLN A 247 -1.49 31.70 22.03
CA GLN A 247 -0.44 32.60 21.50
C GLN A 247 -0.97 33.54 20.42
N ILE A 248 -1.83 33.05 19.52
CA ILE A 248 -2.49 33.88 18.49
C ILE A 248 -3.36 34.94 19.16
N ALA A 249 -4.20 34.55 20.12
CA ALA A 249 -5.05 35.49 20.86
C ALA A 249 -4.21 36.58 21.56
N ALA A 250 -3.10 36.20 22.21
CA ALA A 250 -2.20 37.14 22.85
C ALA A 250 -1.50 38.08 21.85
N ALA A 251 -1.12 37.58 20.66
CA ALA A 251 -0.50 38.39 19.61
C ALA A 251 -1.50 39.39 19.01
N VAL A 252 -2.76 38.98 18.82
CA VAL A 252 -3.85 39.86 18.36
C VAL A 252 -4.11 40.96 19.39
N GLU A 253 -4.19 40.62 20.68
CA GLU A 253 -4.38 41.62 21.74
C GLU A 253 -3.21 42.61 21.80
N ALA A 254 -1.96 42.13 21.65
CA ALA A 254 -0.78 42.98 21.58
C ALA A 254 -0.81 43.92 20.37
N ALA A 255 -1.20 43.44 19.19
CA ALA A 255 -1.33 44.24 17.98
C ALA A 255 -2.45 45.29 18.11
N VAL A 256 -3.59 44.94 18.69
CA VAL A 256 -4.69 45.88 18.97
C VAL A 256 -4.27 46.93 20.00
N ALA A 257 -3.49 46.56 21.01
CA ALA A 257 -2.94 47.50 21.99
C ALA A 257 -1.92 48.47 21.34
N GLU A 258 -1.09 47.97 20.42
CA GLU A 258 -0.14 48.78 19.66
C GLU A 258 -0.85 49.77 18.71
N GLU A 259 -1.89 49.32 18.01
CA GLU A 259 -2.71 50.19 17.15
C GLU A 259 -3.54 51.21 17.95
N ARG A 260 -4.07 50.83 19.12
CA ARG A 260 -4.70 51.79 20.05
C ARG A 260 -3.69 52.84 20.53
N ALA A 261 -2.49 52.44 20.89
CA ALA A 261 -1.42 53.37 21.30
C ALA A 261 -0.98 54.32 20.16
N LYS A 262 -1.02 53.86 18.90
CA LYS A 262 -0.79 54.73 17.72
C LYS A 262 -1.96 55.69 17.47
N SER A 263 -3.20 55.26 17.72
CA SER A 263 -4.41 56.09 17.55
C SER A 263 -4.54 57.19 18.62
N GLU A 264 -3.99 57.00 19.82
CA GLU A 264 -3.96 58.01 20.90
C GLU A 264 -2.92 59.11 20.67
N GLY A 265 -2.02 58.95 19.69
CA GLY A 265 -1.02 59.94 19.28
C GLY A 265 -1.48 60.91 18.18
N ASN A 266 -2.60 60.67 17.52
CA ASN A 266 -3.15 61.52 16.46
C ASN A 266 -4.66 61.69 16.66
N GLY A 267 -5.05 62.86 17.19
CA GLY A 267 -6.46 63.21 17.32
C GLY A 267 -7.15 63.29 15.95
N ALA A 268 -7.86 62.23 15.58
CA ALA A 268 -8.94 62.25 14.60
C ALA A 268 -9.87 61.06 14.85
N SER A 269 -11.14 61.37 15.10
CA SER A 269 -12.23 60.42 15.28
C SER A 269 -12.46 59.64 13.98
N GLN A 270 -12.24 58.32 14.03
CA GLN A 270 -12.94 57.37 13.18
C GLN A 270 -13.30 56.13 14.01
N THR A 271 -14.58 55.79 14.00
CA THR A 271 -15.16 54.57 14.54
C THR A 271 -14.55 53.36 13.81
N ALA A 272 -13.55 52.74 14.42
CA ALA A 272 -13.10 51.41 14.04
C ALA A 272 -14.01 50.38 14.73
N ALA A 273 -14.85 49.72 13.92
CA ALA A 273 -15.50 48.49 14.32
C ALA A 273 -14.39 47.48 14.69
N ALA A 274 -14.48 46.92 15.89
CA ALA A 274 -13.73 45.72 16.24
C ALA A 274 -14.24 44.60 15.33
N GLY A 275 -13.46 44.28 14.29
CA GLY A 275 -13.67 43.09 13.48
C GLY A 275 -13.27 41.89 14.30
N ASP A 276 -14.27 41.19 14.84
CA ASP A 276 -14.16 39.77 15.12
C ASP A 276 -13.72 39.07 13.82
N GLY A 277 -12.93 38.00 13.93
CA GLY A 277 -12.39 37.24 12.79
C GLY A 277 -13.44 36.41 12.06
N GLY A 278 -14.64 36.97 11.86
CA GLY A 278 -15.71 36.39 11.07
C GLY A 278 -15.42 36.56 9.59
N GLY A 279 -15.14 35.43 8.92
CA GLY A 279 -15.15 35.34 7.47
C GLY A 279 -16.49 35.72 6.87
N ASN A 280 -16.51 36.13 5.61
CA ASN A 280 -17.76 36.50 4.91
C ASN A 280 -18.55 35.28 4.40
N VAL A 281 -17.92 34.10 4.34
CA VAL A 281 -18.48 32.90 3.69
C VAL A 281 -19.37 32.06 4.61
N ALA A 282 -19.07 32.04 5.90
CA ALA A 282 -19.80 31.26 6.90
C ALA A 282 -20.03 32.09 8.18
N PRO A 283 -20.66 33.28 8.08
CA PRO A 283 -20.76 34.22 9.20
C PRO A 283 -21.63 33.69 10.36
N ASP A 284 -22.57 32.80 10.05
CA ASP A 284 -23.53 32.26 11.02
C ASP A 284 -23.10 30.91 11.63
N ILE A 285 -21.95 30.36 11.19
CA ILE A 285 -21.43 29.08 11.69
C ILE A 285 -20.56 29.30 12.94
N ASP A 286 -20.96 28.73 14.08
CA ASP A 286 -20.10 28.67 15.27
C ASP A 286 -19.07 27.55 15.15
N TRP A 287 -17.95 27.88 14.51
CA TRP A 287 -16.84 26.95 14.32
C TRP A 287 -16.20 26.45 15.62
N ASN A 288 -16.47 27.04 16.79
CA ASN A 288 -15.99 26.50 18.06
C ASN A 288 -16.84 25.31 18.54
N SER A 289 -18.08 25.20 18.05
CA SER A 289 -18.98 24.09 18.36
C SER A 289 -18.81 22.89 17.40
N VAL A 290 -18.23 23.12 16.23
CA VAL A 290 -17.96 22.08 15.22
C VAL A 290 -16.68 21.32 15.57
N ALA A 291 -16.76 19.99 15.70
CA ALA A 291 -15.58 19.19 15.97
C ALA A 291 -14.58 19.18 14.79
N ALA A 292 -13.31 19.39 15.09
CA ALA A 292 -12.23 19.28 14.11
C ALA A 292 -11.81 17.83 13.88
N THR A 293 -11.62 17.48 12.61
CA THR A 293 -11.03 16.23 12.15
C THR A 293 -9.63 16.51 11.62
N ASP A 294 -8.59 16.04 12.31
CA ASP A 294 -7.22 16.14 11.83
C ASP A 294 -6.95 15.08 10.76
N LEU A 295 -6.66 15.51 9.53
CA LEU A 295 -6.22 14.65 8.44
C LEU A 295 -4.76 14.94 8.07
N THR A 296 -3.99 13.86 7.89
CA THR A 296 -2.64 13.95 7.32
C THR A 296 -2.73 13.76 5.80
N LEU A 297 -2.43 14.82 5.05
CA LEU A 297 -2.21 14.76 3.61
C LEU A 297 -0.74 14.39 3.36
N PHE A 298 -0.46 13.56 2.36
CA PHE A 298 0.90 13.22 1.97
C PHE A 298 1.20 13.55 0.52
N TYR A 299 2.48 13.74 0.25
CA TYR A 299 3.00 13.94 -1.08
C TYR A 299 3.11 12.61 -1.84
N PRO A 300 2.38 12.39 -2.94
CA PRO A 300 2.31 11.09 -3.60
C PRO A 300 3.33 10.90 -4.73
N GLY A 301 4.07 11.95 -5.12
CA GLY A 301 5.03 11.90 -6.21
C GLY A 301 4.36 11.56 -7.55
N GLN A 302 4.81 10.49 -8.20
CA GLN A 302 4.29 9.96 -9.47
C GLN A 302 3.52 8.62 -9.30
N ALA A 303 2.99 8.34 -8.11
CA ALA A 303 2.17 7.15 -7.86
C ALA A 303 0.78 7.24 -8.54
N SER A 304 0.73 6.88 -9.83
CA SER A 304 -0.51 6.92 -10.62
C SER A 304 -1.51 5.80 -10.26
N PHE A 305 -2.71 5.89 -10.82
CA PHE A 305 -3.75 4.89 -10.70
C PHE A 305 -3.34 3.55 -11.33
N GLU A 306 -2.56 3.57 -12.40
CA GLU A 306 -1.98 2.36 -12.98
C GLU A 306 -0.91 1.75 -12.08
N TRP A 307 -0.09 2.59 -11.44
CA TRP A 307 0.94 2.12 -10.51
C TRP A 307 0.34 1.37 -9.31
N VAL A 308 -0.73 1.90 -8.70
CA VAL A 308 -1.38 1.24 -7.54
C VAL A 308 -2.01 -0.10 -7.90
N GLN A 309 -2.44 -0.28 -9.16
CA GLN A 309 -3.04 -1.50 -9.69
C GLN A 309 -2.02 -2.52 -10.25
N ASN A 310 -0.74 -2.18 -10.25
CA ASN A 310 0.31 -3.02 -10.81
C ASN A 310 1.11 -3.75 -9.73
N GLY A 311 0.85 -5.07 -9.57
CA GLY A 311 1.53 -5.93 -8.59
C GLY A 311 3.03 -6.12 -8.78
N LYS A 312 3.61 -5.61 -9.88
CA LYS A 312 5.06 -5.53 -10.07
C LYS A 312 5.67 -4.33 -9.35
N THR A 313 4.96 -3.20 -9.36
CA THR A 313 5.47 -1.91 -8.84
C THR A 313 4.85 -1.53 -7.50
N HIS A 314 3.70 -2.12 -7.14
CA HIS A 314 2.99 -1.86 -5.89
C HIS A 314 2.49 -3.16 -5.22
N GLY A 315 2.96 -3.41 -4.00
CA GLY A 315 2.61 -4.62 -3.24
C GLY A 315 1.13 -4.71 -2.83
N GLY A 316 0.42 -3.58 -2.77
CA GLY A 316 -1.01 -3.52 -2.43
C GLY A 316 -1.97 -3.73 -3.61
N ALA A 317 -1.47 -3.96 -4.82
CA ALA A 317 -2.30 -4.03 -6.03
C ALA A 317 -3.37 -5.13 -5.99
N ARG A 318 -3.03 -6.32 -5.46
CA ARG A 318 -3.99 -7.43 -5.35
C ARG A 318 -5.07 -7.19 -4.29
N PRO A 319 -4.72 -6.83 -3.03
CA PRO A 319 -5.70 -6.42 -2.04
C PRO A 319 -6.70 -5.39 -2.58
N LEU A 320 -6.21 -4.38 -3.32
CA LEU A 320 -7.06 -3.38 -3.95
C LEU A 320 -7.94 -3.98 -5.07
N THR A 321 -7.34 -4.54 -6.11
CA THR A 321 -8.06 -4.92 -7.35
C THR A 321 -8.86 -6.22 -7.25
N LYS A 322 -8.58 -7.07 -6.26
CA LYS A 322 -9.22 -8.38 -6.08
C LYS A 322 -9.84 -8.55 -4.70
N GLY A 323 -9.27 -7.94 -3.68
CA GLY A 323 -9.79 -7.99 -2.30
C GLY A 323 -10.85 -6.93 -2.01
N GLY A 324 -10.85 -5.80 -2.75
CA GLY A 324 -11.70 -4.65 -2.46
C GLY A 324 -11.21 -3.81 -1.27
N ASP A 325 -9.97 -4.01 -0.83
CA ASP A 325 -9.38 -3.23 0.26
C ASP A 325 -9.22 -1.76 -0.19
N ALA A 326 -9.61 -0.84 0.68
CA ALA A 326 -9.35 0.58 0.46
C ALA A 326 -7.88 0.93 0.72
N CYS A 327 -7.43 2.08 0.20
CA CYS A 327 -6.07 2.55 0.43
C CYS A 327 -5.79 2.74 1.94
N THR A 328 -6.76 3.28 2.68
CA THR A 328 -6.65 3.48 4.13
C THR A 328 -6.43 2.18 4.90
N THR A 329 -7.04 1.07 4.47
CA THR A 329 -6.87 -0.26 5.10
C THR A 329 -5.40 -0.67 5.21
N CYS A 330 -4.56 -0.30 4.24
CA CYS A 330 -3.14 -0.64 4.24
C CYS A 330 -2.23 0.52 4.67
N HIS A 331 -2.61 1.78 4.41
CA HIS A 331 -1.69 2.92 4.49
C HIS A 331 -2.00 3.94 5.58
N GLU A 332 -3.15 3.88 6.27
CA GLU A 332 -3.55 4.87 7.28
C GLU A 332 -2.44 5.20 8.28
N LYS A 333 -1.70 4.18 8.74
CA LYS A 333 -0.64 4.32 9.76
C LYS A 333 0.76 4.56 9.20
N GLU A 334 0.89 4.76 7.89
CA GLU A 334 2.18 4.85 7.20
C GLU A 334 2.32 6.13 6.36
N ILE A 335 1.29 6.95 6.30
CA ILE A 335 1.21 8.16 5.45
C ILE A 335 2.42 9.09 5.64
N GLU A 336 2.83 9.33 6.89
CA GLU A 336 3.98 10.18 7.20
C GLU A 336 5.30 9.59 6.68
N ALA A 337 5.54 8.30 6.96
CA ALA A 337 6.73 7.60 6.47
C ALA A 337 6.79 7.53 4.94
N ILE A 338 5.63 7.37 4.28
CA ILE A 338 5.51 7.38 2.82
C ILE A 338 5.89 8.77 2.29
N GLY A 339 5.30 9.84 2.82
CA GLY A 339 5.61 11.22 2.43
C GLY A 339 7.09 11.54 2.57
N THR A 340 7.71 11.22 3.73
CA THR A 340 9.15 11.42 3.98
C THR A 340 10.02 10.65 2.98
N LYS A 341 9.63 9.42 2.65
CA LYS A 341 10.38 8.61 1.68
C LYS A 341 10.30 9.19 0.27
N ILE A 342 9.13 9.65 -0.16
CA ILE A 342 8.92 10.16 -1.53
C ILE A 342 9.67 11.47 -1.74
N VAL A 343 9.64 12.41 -0.80
CA VAL A 343 10.36 13.70 -0.96
C VAL A 343 11.88 13.54 -0.97
N ALA A 344 12.41 12.42 -0.46
CA ALA A 344 13.83 12.09 -0.58
C ALA A 344 14.26 11.70 -2.01
N GLY A 345 13.31 11.52 -2.92
CA GLY A 345 13.54 11.12 -4.31
C GLY A 345 13.48 9.60 -4.52
N GLY A 346 13.48 9.18 -5.78
CA GLY A 346 13.48 7.77 -6.17
C GLY A 346 12.70 7.54 -7.47
N GLU A 347 12.30 6.30 -7.72
CA GLU A 347 11.57 5.93 -8.95
C GLU A 347 10.23 6.68 -9.08
N ILE A 348 9.50 6.82 -7.97
CA ILE A 348 8.22 7.56 -7.92
C ILE A 348 8.40 9.05 -7.62
N GLU A 349 9.63 9.54 -7.48
CA GLU A 349 9.94 10.97 -7.44
C GLU A 349 11.30 11.25 -8.09
N PRO A 350 11.34 11.34 -9.43
CA PRO A 350 12.59 11.53 -10.16
C PRO A 350 13.12 12.97 -10.08
N THR A 351 12.28 13.93 -9.66
CA THR A 351 12.61 15.37 -9.62
C THR A 351 12.31 15.94 -8.22
N PRO A 352 13.00 15.47 -7.16
CA PRO A 352 12.71 15.91 -5.81
C PRO A 352 12.99 17.42 -5.67
N ILE A 353 12.12 18.11 -4.93
CA ILE A 353 12.27 19.53 -4.60
C ILE A 353 12.97 19.61 -3.24
N PRO A 354 14.19 20.18 -3.15
CA PRO A 354 14.91 20.30 -1.89
C PRO A 354 14.07 21.04 -0.84
N GLY A 355 13.91 20.46 0.34
CA GLY A 355 13.15 21.07 1.45
C GLY A 355 11.63 20.87 1.39
N LYS A 356 11.08 20.27 0.32
CA LYS A 356 9.63 19.99 0.25
C LYS A 356 9.21 19.04 1.38
N ARG A 357 8.16 19.44 2.11
CA ARG A 357 7.58 18.61 3.17
C ARG A 357 6.89 17.36 2.61
N GLY A 358 7.05 16.23 3.29
CA GLY A 358 6.40 14.97 2.92
C GLY A 358 4.90 14.92 3.23
N THR A 359 4.47 15.67 4.24
CA THR A 359 3.09 15.70 4.73
C THR A 359 2.62 17.09 5.11
N ILE A 360 1.30 17.26 5.15
CA ILE A 360 0.58 18.41 5.71
C ILE A 360 -0.44 17.84 6.70
N ASN A 361 -0.37 18.24 7.96
CA ASN A 361 -1.42 17.96 8.92
C ASN A 361 -2.41 19.13 8.87
N ALA A 362 -3.63 18.84 8.40
CA ALA A 362 -4.70 19.82 8.26
C ALA A 362 -5.85 19.47 9.21
N SER A 363 -6.37 20.49 9.90
CA SER A 363 -7.62 20.40 10.66
C SER A 363 -8.78 20.74 9.74
N ILE A 364 -9.76 19.85 9.65
CA ILE A 364 -10.95 20.00 8.81
C ILE A 364 -12.17 20.05 9.71
N GLN A 365 -13.02 21.05 9.51
CA GLN A 365 -14.33 21.16 10.10
C GLN A 365 -15.36 21.28 8.98
N ALA A 366 -16.48 20.57 9.14
CA ALA A 366 -17.57 20.61 8.18
C ALA A 366 -18.87 20.83 8.92
N ALA A 367 -19.68 21.75 8.41
CA ALA A 367 -20.99 22.08 8.94
C ALA A 367 -21.98 22.26 7.78
N HIS A 368 -23.27 22.20 8.08
CA HIS A 368 -24.29 22.58 7.13
C HIS A 368 -25.45 23.29 7.80
N ASP A 369 -26.19 24.08 7.03
CA ASP A 369 -27.53 24.54 7.38
C ASP A 369 -28.57 23.76 6.54
N ASP A 370 -29.76 24.29 6.33
CA ASP A 370 -30.78 23.66 5.50
C ASP A 370 -30.49 23.77 3.99
N GLU A 371 -29.57 24.65 3.57
CA GLU A 371 -29.32 25.02 2.18
C GLU A 371 -27.89 24.71 1.73
N ASN A 372 -26.88 24.90 2.57
CA ASN A 372 -25.46 24.94 2.21
C ASN A 372 -24.60 24.00 3.06
N LEU A 373 -23.59 23.44 2.40
CA LEU A 373 -22.39 22.87 3.02
C LEU A 373 -21.39 23.99 3.28
N TYR A 374 -20.73 23.95 4.44
CA TYR A 374 -19.59 24.77 4.82
C TYR A 374 -18.41 23.89 5.20
N VAL A 375 -17.22 24.19 4.69
CA VAL A 375 -15.99 23.48 5.04
C VAL A 375 -14.91 24.49 5.41
N ARG A 376 -14.27 24.28 6.57
CA ARG A 376 -13.09 25.01 7.02
C ARG A 376 -11.89 24.08 7.10
N ILE A 377 -10.77 24.50 6.49
CA ILE A 377 -9.52 23.75 6.45
C ILE A 377 -8.39 24.65 6.96
N GLN A 378 -7.63 24.17 7.93
CA GLN A 378 -6.54 24.92 8.56
C GLN A 378 -5.25 24.11 8.62
N TRP A 379 -4.12 24.72 8.23
CA TRP A 379 -2.80 24.08 8.30
C TRP A 379 -1.66 25.11 8.40
N PRO A 380 -0.51 24.75 8.98
CA PRO A 380 0.64 25.64 9.06
C PRO A 380 1.28 25.85 7.68
N ASP A 381 1.64 27.09 7.38
CA ASP A 381 2.38 27.49 6.17
C ASP A 381 3.79 26.87 6.18
N GLY A 382 4.19 26.34 5.03
CA GLY A 382 5.49 25.66 4.85
C GLY A 382 6.64 26.59 4.43
N GLY A 383 6.36 27.86 4.15
CA GLY A 383 7.29 28.75 3.45
C GLY A 383 7.53 28.31 1.99
N HIS A 384 8.55 28.92 1.36
CA HIS A 384 8.88 28.64 -0.04
C HIS A 384 10.15 27.81 -0.23
N ASN A 385 10.05 26.68 -0.93
CA ASN A 385 11.18 25.87 -1.40
C ASN A 385 11.23 25.90 -2.94
N PRO A 386 12.23 26.57 -3.55
CA PRO A 386 12.30 26.72 -5.00
C PRO A 386 12.37 25.39 -5.75
N ALA A 387 11.45 25.16 -6.68
CA ALA A 387 11.50 24.03 -7.59
C ALA A 387 12.68 24.19 -8.57
N PRO A 388 13.67 23.28 -8.59
CA PRO A 388 14.92 23.47 -9.35
C PRO A 388 14.74 23.41 -10.87
N PHE A 389 13.59 22.93 -11.34
CA PHE A 389 13.24 22.77 -12.75
C PHE A 389 12.27 23.85 -13.26
N VAL A 390 11.98 24.87 -12.46
CA VAL A 390 11.10 26.00 -12.84
C VAL A 390 11.87 27.30 -12.69
N ASP A 391 11.84 28.15 -13.72
CA ASP A 391 12.44 29.47 -13.65
C ASP A 391 11.72 30.33 -12.59
N GLY A 392 12.49 31.01 -11.74
CA GLY A 392 11.95 31.70 -10.55
C GLY A 392 11.47 30.79 -9.41
N GLY A 393 11.56 29.46 -9.55
CA GLY A 393 11.32 28.48 -8.48
C GLY A 393 9.85 28.24 -8.09
N LYS A 394 8.91 29.02 -8.62
CA LYS A 394 7.46 28.92 -8.33
C LYS A 394 6.71 28.35 -9.53
N MET A 395 6.00 27.23 -9.34
CA MET A 395 5.24 26.59 -10.44
C MET A 395 3.96 27.36 -10.79
N ASP A 396 3.35 27.99 -9.78
CA ASP A 396 2.16 28.82 -9.91
C ASP A 396 2.39 30.11 -9.11
N PRO A 397 3.06 31.13 -9.70
CA PRO A 397 3.48 32.33 -8.98
C PRO A 397 2.33 33.14 -8.37
N ASP A 398 1.13 33.02 -8.93
CA ASP A 398 -0.07 33.75 -8.50
C ASP A 398 -0.75 33.09 -7.30
N ASN A 399 -0.52 31.79 -7.09
CA ASN A 399 -1.20 31.01 -6.07
C ASN A 399 -0.21 30.31 -5.14
N GLN A 400 0.09 30.91 -3.98
CA GLN A 400 0.88 30.24 -2.94
C GLN A 400 0.24 28.93 -2.51
N ILE A 401 -1.09 28.93 -2.39
CA ILE A 401 -1.89 27.75 -2.10
C ILE A 401 -2.99 27.56 -3.14
N LYS A 402 -3.36 26.31 -3.37
CA LYS A 402 -4.66 25.92 -3.93
C LYS A 402 -5.19 24.74 -3.12
N VAL A 403 -6.45 24.82 -2.73
CA VAL A 403 -7.15 23.74 -2.06
C VAL A 403 -8.14 23.13 -3.05
N ALA A 404 -8.26 21.81 -3.06
CA ALA A 404 -9.33 21.13 -3.75
C ALA A 404 -10.01 20.11 -2.85
N MET A 405 -11.33 20.00 -2.99
CA MET A 405 -12.13 18.91 -2.45
C MET A 405 -12.78 18.19 -3.63
N MET A 406 -12.71 16.86 -3.63
CA MET A 406 -13.42 16.02 -4.59
C MET A 406 -14.45 15.16 -3.89
N ILE A 407 -15.66 15.08 -4.45
CA ILE A 407 -16.73 14.19 -3.97
C ILE A 407 -16.97 13.14 -5.06
N THR A 408 -16.94 11.87 -4.66
CA THR A 408 -17.08 10.75 -5.60
C THR A 408 -18.55 10.61 -6.01
N GLY A 409 -18.82 10.66 -7.31
CA GLY A 409 -20.13 10.34 -7.88
C GLY A 409 -20.39 8.83 -7.91
N THR A 410 -21.26 8.39 -8.81
CA THR A 410 -21.71 6.99 -8.90
C THR A 410 -21.16 6.28 -10.14
N GLY A 411 -21.06 4.95 -10.10
CA GLY A 411 -20.61 4.17 -11.27
C GLY A 411 -19.11 4.24 -11.58
N ILE A 412 -18.30 4.75 -10.66
CA ILE A 412 -16.83 4.80 -10.79
C ILE A 412 -16.23 3.50 -10.24
N GLU A 413 -15.52 2.76 -11.07
CA GLU A 413 -14.79 1.56 -10.69
C GLU A 413 -13.76 1.89 -9.59
N MET A 414 -13.86 1.19 -8.45
CA MET A 414 -13.04 1.45 -7.25
C MET A 414 -13.17 2.87 -6.69
N GLY A 415 -14.18 3.65 -7.09
CA GLY A 415 -14.38 5.04 -6.66
C GLY A 415 -14.47 5.17 -5.14
N GLU A 416 -15.25 4.32 -4.48
CA GLU A 416 -15.38 4.34 -3.01
C GLU A 416 -14.08 3.97 -2.29
N THR A 417 -13.30 3.03 -2.86
CA THR A 417 -12.05 2.53 -2.27
C THR A 417 -10.83 3.41 -2.52
N THR A 418 -10.85 4.22 -3.59
CA THR A 418 -9.69 5.00 -4.06
C THR A 418 -9.94 6.50 -4.10
N GLY A 419 -11.21 6.93 -4.08
CA GLY A 419 -11.62 8.33 -4.10
C GLY A 419 -11.01 9.09 -5.27
N CYS A 420 -10.40 10.24 -4.97
CA CYS A 420 -9.78 11.12 -5.96
C CYS A 420 -8.62 10.46 -6.75
N TRP A 421 -8.07 9.35 -6.26
CA TRP A 421 -6.97 8.63 -6.92
C TRP A 421 -7.37 7.99 -8.24
N SER A 422 -8.65 7.62 -8.38
CA SER A 422 -9.25 7.08 -9.60
C SER A 422 -9.02 7.97 -10.83
N SER A 423 -8.74 9.26 -10.61
CA SER A 423 -8.51 10.25 -11.67
C SER A 423 -7.04 10.57 -11.97
N CYS A 424 -6.11 9.97 -11.21
CA CYS A 424 -4.68 10.29 -11.26
C CYS A 424 -3.90 9.33 -12.18
N HIS A 425 -3.99 9.53 -13.49
CA HIS A 425 -3.36 8.64 -14.48
C HIS A 425 -1.90 8.96 -14.77
N ALA A 426 -1.17 7.95 -15.24
CA ALA A 426 0.27 8.01 -15.51
C ALA A 426 0.64 8.93 -16.69
N ASP A 427 -0.34 9.29 -17.51
CA ASP A 427 -0.24 10.18 -18.67
C ASP A 427 -0.83 11.58 -18.44
N ASN A 428 -1.20 11.90 -17.19
CA ASN A 428 -1.48 13.27 -16.80
C ASN A 428 -0.22 14.14 -16.86
N THR A 429 -0.38 15.46 -16.96
CA THR A 429 0.78 16.36 -17.06
C THR A 429 1.75 16.23 -15.88
N TYR A 430 3.06 16.17 -16.20
CA TYR A 430 4.20 15.88 -15.31
C TYR A 430 4.27 14.46 -14.72
N MET A 431 3.40 13.54 -15.14
CA MET A 431 3.47 12.11 -14.80
C MET A 431 4.39 11.35 -15.79
N PRO A 432 4.79 10.10 -15.50
CA PRO A 432 5.83 9.39 -16.27
C PRO A 432 5.56 9.23 -17.77
N PHE A 433 4.30 9.26 -18.20
CA PHE A 433 3.87 9.07 -19.58
C PHE A 433 3.09 10.27 -20.12
N ASP A 434 3.33 11.47 -19.58
CA ASP A 434 2.81 12.73 -20.14
C ASP A 434 3.11 12.79 -21.66
N PRO A 435 2.08 12.91 -22.52
CA PRO A 435 2.28 12.90 -23.97
C PRO A 435 3.00 14.15 -24.49
N GLY A 436 2.96 15.26 -23.75
CA GLY A 436 3.47 16.55 -24.18
C GLY A 436 2.69 17.19 -25.33
N ALA A 437 2.97 18.48 -25.57
CA ALA A 437 2.21 19.30 -26.51
C ALA A 437 2.24 18.79 -27.97
N GLU A 438 3.35 18.22 -28.43
CA GLU A 438 3.47 17.71 -29.81
C GLU A 438 2.54 16.52 -30.08
N ALA A 439 2.47 15.56 -29.15
CA ALA A 439 1.59 14.40 -29.31
C ALA A 439 0.12 14.78 -29.17
N ILE A 440 -0.21 15.75 -28.29
CA ILE A 440 -1.56 16.32 -28.17
C ILE A 440 -1.96 16.98 -29.51
N ALA A 441 -1.10 17.85 -30.05
CA ALA A 441 -1.36 18.52 -31.32
C ALA A 441 -1.48 17.54 -32.51
N ALA A 442 -0.74 16.43 -32.48
CA ALA A 442 -0.83 15.38 -33.50
C ALA A 442 -2.15 14.60 -33.47
N ASN A 443 -2.92 14.67 -32.38
CA ASN A 443 -4.20 13.99 -32.22
C ASN A 443 -5.36 14.99 -32.08
N ALA A 444 -5.52 15.82 -33.12
CA ALA A 444 -6.36 17.02 -33.10
C ALA A 444 -7.83 16.76 -32.72
N ASP A 445 -8.41 15.64 -33.14
CA ASP A 445 -9.81 15.31 -32.83
C ASP A 445 -10.00 15.04 -31.32
N VAL A 446 -9.10 14.23 -30.72
CA VAL A 446 -9.09 13.98 -29.28
C VAL A 446 -8.79 15.27 -28.51
N ALA A 447 -7.79 16.03 -28.95
CA ALA A 447 -7.42 17.28 -28.32
C ALA A 447 -8.55 18.30 -28.34
N ALA A 448 -9.31 18.38 -29.43
CA ALA A 448 -10.48 19.24 -29.55
C ALA A 448 -11.59 18.82 -28.57
N GLN A 449 -11.91 17.53 -28.47
CA GLN A 449 -12.93 17.04 -27.55
C GLN A 449 -12.52 17.25 -26.08
N LEU A 450 -11.25 17.04 -25.74
CA LEU A 450 -10.72 17.28 -24.39
C LEU A 450 -10.46 18.76 -24.07
N GLU A 451 -10.60 19.66 -25.05
CA GLU A 451 -10.08 21.04 -25.02
C GLU A 451 -8.60 21.12 -24.57
N ALA A 452 -7.83 20.07 -24.87
CA ALA A 452 -6.43 19.95 -24.51
C ALA A 452 -5.56 20.73 -25.49
N LYS A 453 -4.76 21.67 -24.99
CA LYS A 453 -3.78 22.42 -25.80
C LYS A 453 -2.38 21.84 -25.65
N GLU A 454 -1.87 21.89 -24.43
CA GLU A 454 -0.49 21.48 -24.11
C GLU A 454 -0.42 20.44 -22.99
N THR A 455 -1.54 20.22 -22.30
CA THR A 455 -1.59 19.44 -21.07
C THR A 455 -2.79 18.50 -21.06
N ILE A 456 -2.60 17.36 -20.42
CA ILE A 456 -3.66 16.40 -20.10
C ILE A 456 -4.01 16.56 -18.61
N THR A 457 -5.27 16.89 -18.37
CA THR A 457 -5.81 16.99 -17.01
C THR A 457 -6.27 15.63 -16.49
N LYS A 458 -6.56 15.55 -15.19
CA LYS A 458 -7.14 14.36 -14.56
C LYS A 458 -8.44 13.94 -15.28
N TYR A 459 -8.64 12.63 -15.42
CA TYR A 459 -9.80 12.00 -16.05
C TYR A 459 -10.11 10.66 -15.38
N LEU A 460 -11.31 10.13 -15.55
CA LEU A 460 -11.76 8.83 -15.05
C LEU A 460 -11.61 7.74 -16.12
N THR A 461 -11.32 6.50 -15.69
CA THR A 461 -11.14 5.35 -16.59
C THR A 461 -12.38 5.09 -17.45
N GLU A 462 -13.56 5.35 -16.90
CA GLU A 462 -14.87 5.17 -17.53
C GLU A 462 -15.05 6.03 -18.78
N SER A 463 -14.38 7.18 -18.85
CA SER A 463 -14.37 8.05 -20.03
C SER A 463 -13.54 7.50 -21.18
N ARG A 464 -12.78 6.42 -20.97
CA ARG A 464 -11.89 5.83 -21.95
C ARG A 464 -12.43 4.49 -22.46
N THR A 465 -12.16 4.16 -23.71
CA THR A 465 -12.41 2.82 -24.26
C THR A 465 -11.42 1.79 -23.71
N LYS A 466 -10.22 2.25 -23.29
CA LYS A 466 -9.17 1.42 -22.70
C LYS A 466 -8.12 2.28 -21.98
N VAL A 467 -7.67 1.81 -20.81
CA VAL A 467 -6.48 2.31 -20.11
C VAL A 467 -5.44 1.19 -20.02
N GLU A 468 -4.19 1.47 -20.41
CA GLU A 468 -3.07 0.53 -20.27
C GLU A 468 -2.50 0.61 -18.85
N VAL A 469 -2.91 -0.34 -17.99
CA VAL A 469 -2.49 -0.40 -16.59
C VAL A 469 -1.12 -1.06 -16.41
N LYS A 470 -0.76 -2.04 -17.25
CA LYS A 470 0.38 -2.92 -16.96
C LYS A 470 1.69 -2.45 -17.60
N GLY A 471 1.62 -1.68 -18.68
CA GLY A 471 2.81 -1.22 -19.40
C GLY A 471 3.61 -2.37 -20.05
N ARG A 472 2.94 -3.50 -20.31
CA ARG A 472 3.60 -4.73 -20.79
C ARG A 472 4.37 -4.46 -22.08
N ARG A 473 5.60 -5.01 -22.15
CA ARG A 473 6.52 -4.84 -23.30
C ARG A 473 6.92 -3.39 -23.57
N GLY A 474 6.97 -2.55 -22.52
CA GLY A 474 7.40 -1.15 -22.62
C GLY A 474 6.32 -0.22 -23.20
N LYS A 475 5.05 -0.62 -23.14
CA LYS A 475 3.96 0.29 -23.51
C LYS A 475 3.84 1.41 -22.49
N ALA A 476 3.55 2.62 -22.98
CA ALA A 476 3.17 3.72 -22.12
C ALA A 476 1.89 3.37 -21.36
N GLN A 477 1.88 3.62 -20.06
CA GLN A 477 0.68 3.47 -19.23
C GLN A 477 -0.23 4.68 -19.42
N GLY A 478 -1.53 4.48 -19.19
CA GLY A 478 -2.56 5.50 -19.41
C GLY A 478 -3.45 5.21 -20.63
N GLY A 479 -4.24 6.19 -21.02
CA GLY A 479 -5.26 6.08 -22.06
C GLY A 479 -5.84 7.42 -22.49
N TRP A 480 -5.09 8.53 -22.38
CA TRP A 480 -5.56 9.88 -22.72
C TRP A 480 -6.14 9.96 -24.14
N ASP A 481 -5.59 9.19 -25.09
CA ASP A 481 -5.99 9.16 -26.49
C ASP A 481 -7.07 8.13 -26.82
N LYS A 482 -7.56 7.38 -25.83
CA LYS A 482 -8.57 6.32 -25.97
C LYS A 482 -9.93 6.82 -25.53
N LEU A 483 -10.34 7.98 -26.02
CA LEU A 483 -11.55 8.68 -25.61
C LEU A 483 -12.82 7.98 -26.14
N LYS A 484 -13.86 7.90 -25.30
CA LYS A 484 -15.21 7.52 -25.75
C LYS A 484 -15.86 8.64 -26.57
N THR A 485 -16.93 8.32 -27.28
CA THR A 485 -17.69 9.33 -28.04
C THR A 485 -18.29 10.40 -27.11
N ALA A 486 -18.54 11.61 -27.62
CA ALA A 486 -19.12 12.68 -26.83
C ALA A 486 -20.49 12.27 -26.23
N GLU A 487 -21.30 11.53 -27.00
CA GLU A 487 -22.59 11.02 -26.53
C GLU A 487 -22.46 10.04 -25.37
N GLU A 488 -21.42 9.19 -25.37
CA GLU A 488 -21.13 8.30 -24.24
C GLU A 488 -20.64 9.08 -23.02
N ILE A 489 -19.86 10.15 -23.20
CA ILE A 489 -19.42 11.02 -22.11
C ILE A 489 -20.60 11.76 -21.49
N ASP A 490 -21.49 12.32 -22.31
CA ASP A 490 -22.70 13.00 -21.84
C ASP A 490 -23.61 12.04 -21.06
N GLN A 491 -23.72 10.78 -21.50
CA GLN A 491 -24.48 9.76 -20.78
C GLN A 491 -23.84 9.43 -19.43
N LEU A 492 -22.51 9.25 -19.37
CA LEU A 492 -21.81 9.02 -18.10
C LEU A 492 -22.00 10.17 -17.11
N LEU A 493 -21.95 11.41 -17.59
CA LEU A 493 -22.22 12.59 -16.77
C LEU A 493 -23.66 12.58 -16.24
N ALA A 494 -24.64 12.28 -17.11
CA ALA A 494 -26.05 12.19 -16.73
C ALA A 494 -26.34 11.05 -15.74
N ASP A 495 -25.61 9.95 -15.83
CA ASP A 495 -25.69 8.80 -14.92
C ASP A 495 -25.02 9.06 -13.56
N GLY A 496 -24.32 10.20 -13.41
CA GLY A 496 -23.64 10.56 -12.16
C GLY A 496 -22.19 10.08 -12.08
N THR A 497 -21.60 9.58 -13.17
CA THR A 497 -20.21 9.10 -13.23
C THR A 497 -19.26 10.26 -13.45
N PHE A 498 -18.90 10.92 -12.35
CA PHE A 498 -17.92 12.01 -12.29
C PHE A 498 -17.38 12.18 -10.86
N LEU A 499 -16.27 12.91 -10.72
CA LEU A 499 -15.86 13.47 -9.44
C LEU A 499 -16.24 14.95 -9.41
N ASP A 500 -17.14 15.34 -8.51
CA ASP A 500 -17.42 16.75 -8.21
C ASP A 500 -16.13 17.37 -7.66
N LEU A 501 -15.77 18.57 -8.14
CA LEU A 501 -14.49 19.22 -7.88
C LEU A 501 -14.68 20.69 -7.48
N LEU A 502 -14.45 20.93 -6.19
CA LEU A 502 -14.41 22.26 -5.60
C LEU A 502 -12.96 22.71 -5.46
N ARG A 503 -12.66 23.96 -5.81
CA ARG A 503 -11.30 24.52 -5.66
C ARG A 503 -11.33 25.93 -5.11
N VAL A 504 -10.38 26.21 -4.23
CA VAL A 504 -10.13 27.54 -3.66
C VAL A 504 -8.69 27.95 -3.93
N TYR A 505 -8.49 29.22 -4.25
CA TYR A 505 -7.20 29.82 -4.60
C TYR A 505 -6.71 30.76 -3.49
N ALA A 506 -5.44 31.15 -3.55
CA ALA A 506 -4.78 31.92 -2.50
C ALA A 506 -5.41 33.31 -2.26
N ASP A 507 -6.05 33.88 -3.28
CA ASP A 507 -6.74 35.17 -3.21
C ASP A 507 -8.19 35.08 -2.71
N GLY A 508 -8.64 33.87 -2.36
CA GLY A 508 -10.02 33.59 -1.93
C GLY A 508 -11.00 33.36 -3.07
N THR A 509 -10.58 33.43 -4.34
CA THR A 509 -11.45 33.02 -5.45
C THR A 509 -11.67 31.51 -5.42
N ALA A 510 -12.74 31.06 -6.08
CA ALA A 510 -13.10 29.66 -6.16
C ALA A 510 -13.61 29.25 -7.54
N SER A 511 -13.60 27.93 -7.79
CA SER A 511 -14.22 27.32 -8.96
C SER A 511 -14.91 26.03 -8.57
N ASN A 512 -16.15 25.87 -9.04
CA ASN A 512 -16.90 24.61 -8.99
C ASN A 512 -16.83 23.91 -10.36
N GLY A 513 -16.99 22.60 -10.39
CA GLY A 513 -16.82 21.79 -11.58
C GLY A 513 -16.79 20.30 -11.30
N TYR A 514 -16.32 19.54 -12.29
CA TYR A 514 -16.20 18.09 -12.17
C TYR A 514 -15.02 17.52 -12.99
N LEU A 515 -14.67 16.27 -12.70
CA LEU A 515 -13.74 15.45 -13.48
C LEU A 515 -14.49 14.24 -14.06
N LEU A 516 -14.45 14.10 -15.39
CA LEU A 516 -14.91 12.90 -16.10
C LEU A 516 -13.91 12.52 -17.18
N ASP A 517 -14.03 13.09 -18.37
CA ASP A 517 -13.08 12.90 -19.48
C ASP A 517 -11.91 13.88 -19.41
N ARG A 518 -12.15 15.01 -18.76
CA ARG A 518 -11.24 16.10 -18.43
C ARG A 518 -11.74 16.83 -17.18
N ARG A 519 -11.01 17.89 -16.79
CA ARG A 519 -11.51 18.89 -15.84
C ARG A 519 -12.42 19.90 -16.52
N VAL A 520 -13.64 20.04 -15.99
CA VAL A 520 -14.65 21.01 -16.45
C VAL A 520 -15.00 21.93 -15.28
N ALA A 521 -15.01 23.24 -15.52
CA ALA A 521 -15.65 24.19 -14.60
C ALA A 521 -17.13 24.31 -15.00
N ASN A 522 -18.04 24.30 -14.02
CA ASN A 522 -19.48 24.39 -14.26
C ASN A 522 -20.05 25.68 -13.64
N ASP A 523 -21.36 25.87 -13.79
CA ASP A 523 -22.09 27.03 -13.26
C ASP A 523 -22.55 26.82 -11.80
N GLY A 524 -21.99 25.84 -11.08
CA GLY A 524 -22.37 25.55 -9.70
C GLY A 524 -21.93 26.66 -8.75
N GLU A 525 -22.84 27.10 -7.89
CA GLU A 525 -22.57 28.18 -6.94
C GLU A 525 -21.57 27.74 -5.86
N MET A 526 -20.58 28.60 -5.61
CA MET A 526 -19.60 28.41 -4.56
C MET A 526 -19.08 29.77 -4.10
N SER A 527 -18.91 29.94 -2.79
CA SER A 527 -18.22 31.08 -2.20
C SER A 527 -17.03 30.57 -1.40
N ALA A 528 -15.95 31.35 -1.36
CA ALA A 528 -14.75 30.97 -0.63
C ALA A 528 -13.97 32.18 -0.14
N GLU A 529 -13.08 31.90 0.81
CA GLU A 529 -12.07 32.82 1.31
C GLU A 529 -10.83 32.03 1.72
N ALA A 530 -9.68 32.67 1.61
CA ALA A 530 -8.40 32.15 2.05
C ALA A 530 -7.65 33.25 2.80
N ASN A 531 -7.15 32.94 3.99
CA ASN A 531 -6.40 33.88 4.81
C ASN A 531 -5.18 33.20 5.42
N LEU A 532 -4.04 33.88 5.35
CA LEU A 532 -2.83 33.51 6.07
C LEU A 532 -2.64 34.45 7.26
N SER A 533 -2.81 33.92 8.48
CA SER A 533 -2.64 34.69 9.72
C SER A 533 -1.88 33.85 10.75
N GLY A 534 -0.91 34.46 11.44
CA GLY A 534 -0.10 33.75 12.45
C GLY A 534 0.68 32.54 11.91
N GLY A 535 0.98 32.50 10.62
CA GLY A 535 1.64 31.35 9.97
C GLY A 535 0.72 30.15 9.71
N VAL A 536 -0.60 30.33 9.82
CA VAL A 536 -1.61 29.31 9.55
C VAL A 536 -2.48 29.77 8.40
N TRP A 537 -2.60 28.94 7.38
CA TRP A 537 -3.61 29.10 6.35
C TRP A 537 -4.97 28.66 6.91
N THR A 538 -5.98 29.48 6.70
CA THR A 538 -7.39 29.16 6.93
C THR A 538 -8.14 29.35 5.62
N VAL A 539 -8.73 28.28 5.11
CA VAL A 539 -9.58 28.29 3.93
C VAL A 539 -10.98 27.90 4.35
N VAL A 540 -11.97 28.73 4.00
CA VAL A 540 -13.39 28.47 4.21
C VAL A 540 -14.07 28.53 2.86
N PHE A 541 -14.90 27.54 2.55
CA PHE A 541 -15.77 27.58 1.38
C PHE A 541 -17.15 27.03 1.67
N ALA A 542 -18.13 27.51 0.90
CA ALA A 542 -19.50 27.06 0.96
C ALA A 542 -20.04 26.75 -0.44
N ARG A 543 -20.95 25.79 -0.51
CA ARG A 543 -21.76 25.48 -1.70
C ARG A 543 -23.15 25.01 -1.28
N PRO A 544 -24.18 25.14 -2.14
CA PRO A 544 -25.47 24.52 -1.86
C PRO A 544 -25.35 23.00 -1.69
N LEU A 545 -26.12 22.42 -0.77
CA LEU A 545 -26.22 20.96 -0.59
C LEU A 545 -26.69 20.28 -1.88
N ALA A 546 -27.55 20.95 -2.65
CA ALA A 546 -27.98 20.53 -3.98
C ALA A 546 -28.05 21.74 -4.93
N SER A 547 -26.96 22.03 -5.63
CA SER A 547 -26.89 23.17 -6.58
C SER A 547 -27.70 22.94 -7.86
N GLY A 548 -27.95 21.68 -8.23
CA GLY A 548 -28.55 21.31 -9.51
C GLY A 548 -27.65 21.52 -10.73
N ALA A 549 -26.40 21.98 -10.54
CA ALA A 549 -25.45 22.13 -11.63
C ALA A 549 -24.98 20.76 -12.15
N PRO A 550 -24.78 20.59 -13.47
CA PRO A 550 -24.21 19.35 -14.01
C PRO A 550 -22.84 19.06 -13.41
N GLY A 551 -22.64 17.84 -12.91
CA GLY A 551 -21.37 17.42 -12.29
C GLY A 551 -21.23 17.78 -10.81
N ASP A 552 -22.26 18.33 -10.18
CA ASP A 552 -22.30 18.51 -8.72
C ASP A 552 -22.96 17.28 -8.06
N VAL A 553 -22.34 16.74 -7.01
CA VAL A 553 -22.97 15.70 -6.21
C VAL A 553 -23.95 16.35 -5.23
N PRO A 554 -25.25 15.96 -5.24
CA PRO A 554 -26.19 16.40 -4.21
C PRO A 554 -25.91 15.67 -2.89
N LEU A 555 -25.83 16.44 -1.81
CA LEU A 555 -25.62 15.98 -0.44
C LEU A 555 -26.96 15.80 0.25
N GLU A 556 -27.28 14.55 0.59
CA GLU A 556 -28.56 14.15 1.16
C GLU A 556 -28.36 13.52 2.55
N PRO A 557 -29.26 13.78 3.51
CA PRO A 557 -29.24 13.11 4.81
C PRO A 557 -29.27 11.58 4.67
N GLY A 558 -28.45 10.90 5.47
CA GLY A 558 -28.39 9.43 5.52
C GLY A 558 -27.60 8.77 4.38
N LYS A 559 -26.93 9.55 3.52
CA LYS A 559 -25.94 9.03 2.55
C LYS A 559 -24.51 9.29 3.03
N THR A 560 -23.66 8.29 2.83
CA THR A 560 -22.20 8.43 3.02
C THR A 560 -21.53 8.62 1.67
N TYR A 561 -20.61 9.58 1.62
CA TYR A 561 -19.84 9.93 0.43
C TYR A 561 -18.36 9.65 0.67
N THR A 562 -17.64 9.29 -0.39
CA THR A 562 -16.17 9.27 -0.37
C THR A 562 -15.64 10.59 -0.91
N VAL A 563 -14.88 11.30 -0.08
CA VAL A 563 -14.24 12.57 -0.45
C VAL A 563 -12.71 12.46 -0.42
N GLY A 564 -12.05 13.36 -1.13
CA GLY A 564 -10.61 13.52 -1.09
C GLY A 564 -10.22 14.99 -1.10
N PHE A 565 -9.24 15.36 -0.28
CA PHE A 565 -8.69 16.72 -0.24
C PHE A 565 -7.31 16.76 -0.89
N ALA A 566 -7.01 17.87 -1.55
CA ALA A 566 -5.70 18.16 -2.07
C ALA A 566 -5.27 19.57 -1.69
N ILE A 567 -4.01 19.72 -1.28
CA ILE A 567 -3.39 21.02 -1.04
C ILE A 567 -2.16 21.12 -1.93
N HIS A 568 -2.23 22.01 -2.93
CA HIS A 568 -1.02 22.57 -3.54
C HIS A 568 -0.55 23.65 -2.60
N ASP A 569 0.53 23.39 -1.87
CA ASP A 569 1.21 24.38 -1.04
C ASP A 569 2.52 24.80 -1.73
N ASP A 570 3.12 25.91 -1.28
CA ASP A 570 4.44 26.34 -1.75
C ASP A 570 4.46 26.62 -3.28
N PHE A 571 3.44 27.35 -3.76
CA PHE A 571 3.29 27.70 -5.19
C PHE A 571 3.30 26.48 -6.13
N ALA A 572 2.94 25.30 -5.62
CA ALA A 572 2.98 24.07 -6.39
C ALA A 572 1.86 23.99 -7.43
N ALA A 573 2.10 23.23 -8.49
CA ALA A 573 1.11 22.93 -9.53
C ALA A 573 1.14 21.45 -9.91
N ALA A 574 0.19 21.04 -10.76
CA ALA A 574 0.10 19.68 -11.30
C ALA A 574 0.22 18.59 -10.21
N ARG A 575 1.12 17.61 -10.37
CA ARG A 575 1.33 16.50 -9.42
C ARG A 575 1.97 16.90 -8.08
N PHE A 576 2.45 18.12 -7.92
CA PHE A 576 3.27 18.53 -6.77
C PHE A 576 2.47 18.87 -5.50
N HIS A 577 1.29 18.28 -5.33
CA HIS A 577 0.35 18.52 -4.21
C HIS A 577 0.36 17.40 -3.18
N HIS A 578 -0.14 17.71 -1.99
CA HIS A 578 -0.43 16.72 -0.96
C HIS A 578 -1.89 16.30 -1.05
N VAL A 579 -2.18 15.03 -0.76
CA VAL A 579 -3.51 14.45 -0.88
C VAL A 579 -3.87 13.62 0.34
N THR A 580 -5.17 13.52 0.64
CA THR A 580 -5.70 12.48 1.53
C THR A 580 -5.82 11.15 0.79
N LEU A 581 -5.97 10.06 1.55
CA LEU A 581 -6.57 8.83 1.03
C LEU A 581 -8.11 8.98 0.98
N ASN A 582 -8.81 7.91 0.62
CA ASN A 582 -10.28 7.87 0.65
C ASN A 582 -10.78 8.22 2.06
N THR A 583 -11.66 9.22 2.15
CA THR A 583 -12.19 9.75 3.42
C THR A 583 -13.72 9.68 3.39
N SER A 584 -14.34 9.09 4.41
CA SER A 584 -15.81 9.07 4.51
C SER A 584 -16.38 10.39 5.04
N PHE A 585 -17.50 10.81 4.47
CA PHE A 585 -18.13 12.12 4.70
C PHE A 585 -19.65 11.99 4.64
N ALA A 586 -20.37 12.52 5.62
CA ALA A 586 -21.84 12.46 5.64
C ALA A 586 -22.45 13.59 6.47
N LEU A 587 -23.70 13.93 6.16
CA LEU A 587 -24.49 14.87 6.94
C LEU A 587 -25.00 14.20 8.22
N ASP A 588 -24.73 14.82 9.37
CA ASP A 588 -25.19 14.42 10.69
C ASP A 588 -24.91 12.95 11.07
N ASP A 589 -23.75 12.41 10.66
CA ASP A 589 -23.33 11.03 10.94
C ASP A 589 -21.92 10.97 11.54
N ASP A 590 -21.87 10.76 12.86
CA ASP A 590 -20.64 10.66 13.65
C ASP A 590 -19.88 9.34 13.47
N ALA A 591 -20.42 8.38 12.71
CA ALA A 591 -19.71 7.17 12.32
C ALA A 591 -18.75 7.40 11.13
N THR A 592 -18.91 8.51 10.40
CA THR A 592 -18.01 8.87 9.31
C THR A 592 -16.77 9.62 9.81
N GLN A 593 -15.70 9.63 8.98
CA GLN A 593 -14.47 10.34 9.34
C GLN A 593 -14.69 11.85 9.42
N ILE A 594 -15.51 12.41 8.54
CA ILE A 594 -15.93 13.81 8.57
C ILE A 594 -17.46 13.85 8.73
N ASN A 595 -17.90 14.10 9.96
CA ASN A 595 -19.28 14.43 10.24
C ASN A 595 -19.53 15.91 9.88
N VAL A 596 -20.40 16.14 8.90
CA VAL A 596 -20.90 17.48 8.58
C VAL A 596 -22.06 17.75 9.51
N ILE A 597 -21.81 18.50 10.57
CA ILE A 597 -22.82 18.73 11.61
C ILE A 597 -23.75 19.88 11.25
N LYS A 598 -25.04 19.71 11.49
CA LYS A 598 -25.99 20.81 11.39
C LYS A 598 -25.68 21.93 12.40
N GLN A 599 -25.80 23.17 11.97
CA GLN A 599 -25.63 24.37 12.81
C GLN A 599 -26.89 25.21 12.91
#